data_AF-A0A7Y1UU16-F1
#
_entry.id   AF-A0A7Y1UU16-F1
#
_cell.length_a   1.000
_cell.length_b   1.000
_cell.length_c   1.000
_cell.angle_alpha   90.00
_cell.angle_beta   90.00
_cell.angle_gamma   90.00
#
_symmetry.space_group_name_H-M   'P 1'
#
loop_
_entity.id
_entity.type
_entity.pdbx_description
1 polymer ?
#
loop_
_entity_poly.entity_id
_entity_poly.type
_entity_poly.pdbx_seq_one_letter_code
_entity_poly.pdbx_strand_id
1 'polypeptide(L)'
;MRRALILIVTVAMALAVVAPTTARADSLPERIELVPVGETELAWGSGRFIGNLEVVAVDGKLGLIESRPLDDYLTGLREVPASWPAAALEAQAVAARSFLAWEMNRGRTGSARTYGFDICATQFCQVYRGSAIGRDVAAAPWVDAVYRTSGEVLLYNGSPAHTFYSSSAGSRTRPIQDVWGGGGSPYLVAVDSPEAGVTPYEEWTVALDGEDLRRVFAAAGISTGGSITAAFVEAPREGQGRSTVVVASESGLTRLSASRFRAVMNIYGPELYPGLLPAARPDARRWPQAVLSYTFDVAWEPGDPATPSSLLERLPESDRHHQGRLVIEGEGWGHGVGMSQWGAKAMADQGFTYDEILSHYYGGLTPEVGALPEFVRIGLADDERALTIVADGPFELRANGISLGVGPAGRWEFRAVSGGIAVVPPEEAAAGQGPAVLRRKWPR
;
A
#
# COMPACT_ATOMS: atom_id res chain seq x y z
N MET A 1 -15.49 35.91 59.03
CA MET A 1 -14.13 35.41 58.71
C MET A 1 -13.92 34.04 59.36
N ARG A 2 -14.07 32.96 58.59
CA ARG A 2 -13.58 31.62 58.94
C ARG A 2 -12.87 31.08 57.70
N ARG A 3 -11.55 30.91 57.78
CA ARG A 3 -10.74 30.34 56.70
C ARG A 3 -10.96 28.83 56.71
N ALA A 4 -11.57 28.28 55.66
CA ALA A 4 -11.63 26.85 55.42
C ALA A 4 -10.31 26.42 54.76
N LEU A 5 -9.58 25.53 55.43
CA LEU A 5 -8.37 24.89 54.91
C LEU A 5 -8.84 23.81 53.91
N ILE A 6 -8.55 23.98 52.63
CA ILE A 6 -8.74 22.92 51.61
C ILE A 6 -7.51 22.01 51.69
N LEU A 7 -7.72 20.79 52.16
CA LEU A 7 -6.72 19.73 52.16
C LEU A 7 -6.66 19.13 50.75
N ILE A 8 -5.66 19.54 49.95
CA ILE A 8 -5.37 18.88 48.67
C ILE A 8 -4.65 17.57 48.99
N VAL A 9 -5.36 16.45 48.88
CA VAL A 9 -4.77 15.11 48.93
C VAL A 9 -4.19 14.82 47.55
N THR A 10 -2.91 15.08 47.36
CA THR A 10 -2.13 14.55 46.23
C THR A 10 -1.94 13.06 46.42
N VAL A 11 -2.76 12.24 45.75
CA VAL A 11 -2.50 10.81 45.62
C VAL A 11 -1.35 10.64 44.63
N ALA A 12 -0.13 10.54 45.14
CA ALA A 12 1.02 10.10 44.36
C ALA A 12 0.83 8.60 44.06
N MET A 13 0.33 8.28 42.87
CA MET A 13 0.30 6.91 42.37
C MET A 13 1.76 6.51 42.08
N ALA A 14 2.36 5.72 42.97
CA ALA A 14 3.67 5.14 42.71
C ALA A 14 3.52 4.12 41.57
N LEU A 15 3.95 4.49 40.36
CA LEU A 15 4.17 3.52 39.29
C LEU A 15 5.32 2.60 39.72
N ALA A 16 4.98 1.37 40.09
CA ALA A 16 5.98 0.33 40.26
C ALA A 16 6.54 -0.01 38.88
N VAL A 17 7.84 0.27 38.66
CA VAL A 17 8.61 -0.43 37.63
C VAL A 17 8.75 -1.87 38.10
N VAL A 18 7.84 -2.72 37.66
CA VAL A 18 7.92 -4.16 37.94
C VAL A 18 8.96 -4.72 36.99
N ALA A 19 10.10 -5.16 37.52
CA ALA A 19 11.01 -6.05 36.81
C ALA A 19 10.18 -7.19 36.20
N PRO A 20 10.42 -7.63 34.94
CA PRO A 20 9.59 -8.63 34.30
C PRO A 20 9.52 -9.86 35.20
N THR A 21 8.41 -10.00 35.92
CA THR A 21 8.10 -11.21 36.65
C THR A 21 8.04 -12.28 35.58
N THR A 22 8.94 -13.25 35.69
CA THR A 22 8.95 -14.45 34.87
C THR A 22 7.51 -14.93 34.73
N ALA A 23 6.92 -14.70 33.56
CA ALA A 23 5.69 -15.36 33.19
C ALA A 23 5.89 -16.84 33.47
N ARG A 24 4.90 -17.49 34.08
CA ARG A 24 4.91 -18.95 34.28
C ARG A 24 5.35 -19.61 32.97
N ALA A 25 6.49 -20.30 33.00
CA ALA A 25 7.26 -20.73 31.84
C ALA A 25 6.63 -21.85 31.01
N ASP A 26 5.30 -22.03 31.06
CA ASP A 26 4.64 -23.18 30.44
C ASP A 26 4.01 -22.85 29.06
N SER A 27 3.89 -21.57 28.68
CA SER A 27 3.63 -21.17 27.29
C SER A 27 4.03 -19.72 27.04
N LEU A 28 4.63 -19.45 25.88
CA LEU A 28 4.92 -18.08 25.42
C LEU A 28 3.64 -17.45 24.86
N PRO A 29 3.46 -16.13 24.92
CA PRO A 29 2.26 -15.50 24.38
C PRO A 29 2.24 -15.57 22.86
N GLU A 30 1.06 -15.85 22.29
CA GLU A 30 0.82 -15.79 20.84
C GLU A 30 0.49 -14.36 20.38
N ARG A 31 0.15 -13.47 21.31
CA ARG A 31 -0.28 -12.10 21.04
C ARG A 31 0.27 -11.14 22.07
N ILE A 32 0.96 -10.12 21.61
CA ILE A 32 1.52 -9.05 22.44
C ILE A 32 1.04 -7.71 21.91
N GLU A 33 0.45 -6.90 22.77
CA GLU A 33 -0.04 -5.56 22.47
C GLU A 33 0.86 -4.51 23.13
N LEU A 34 1.20 -3.47 22.38
CA LEU A 34 1.86 -2.27 22.84
C LEU A 34 0.82 -1.15 22.77
N VAL A 35 0.39 -0.67 23.93
CA VAL A 35 -0.61 0.40 24.07
C VAL A 35 0.11 1.69 24.45
N PRO A 36 0.24 2.66 23.54
CA PRO A 36 0.92 3.93 23.84
C PRO A 36 0.30 4.66 25.05
N VAL A 37 1.14 5.27 25.90
CA VAL A 37 0.68 6.09 27.03
C VAL A 37 0.87 7.57 26.71
N GLY A 38 -0.21 8.36 26.79
CA GLY A 38 -0.16 9.78 26.47
C GLY A 38 0.10 10.01 24.97
N GLU A 39 1.10 10.82 24.65
CA GLU A 39 1.43 11.18 23.26
C GLU A 39 2.45 10.26 22.58
N THR A 40 2.79 9.12 23.21
CA THR A 40 3.80 8.19 22.70
C THR A 40 3.49 7.72 21.29
N GLU A 41 4.52 7.78 20.43
CA GLU A 41 4.53 7.17 19.12
C GLU A 41 5.36 5.88 19.13
N LEU A 42 4.81 4.86 18.48
CA LEU A 42 5.50 3.63 18.16
C LEU A 42 5.95 3.71 16.70
N ALA A 43 7.18 3.34 16.40
CA ALA A 43 7.74 3.37 15.06
C ALA A 43 8.15 1.97 14.60
N TRP A 44 7.79 1.63 13.37
CA TRP A 44 8.21 0.42 12.67
C TRP A 44 8.44 0.73 11.19
N GLY A 45 9.58 0.29 10.66
CA GLY A 45 10.01 0.64 9.31
C GLY A 45 10.13 2.16 9.14
N SER A 46 9.38 2.73 8.20
CA SER A 46 9.28 4.18 7.98
C SER A 46 8.02 4.81 8.59
N GLY A 47 7.14 4.00 9.17
CA GLY A 47 5.87 4.44 9.74
C GLY A 47 6.00 4.84 11.21
N ARG A 48 5.14 5.78 11.62
CA ARG A 48 4.93 6.18 13.01
C ARG A 48 3.45 6.00 13.37
N PHE A 49 3.18 5.48 14.55
CA PHE A 49 1.89 4.95 14.95
C PHE A 49 1.53 5.45 16.35
N ILE A 50 0.32 5.96 16.49
CA ILE A 50 -0.29 6.42 17.75
C ILE A 50 -1.41 5.48 18.21
N GLY A 51 -1.71 4.45 17.42
CA GLY A 51 -2.61 3.36 17.79
C GLY A 51 -1.90 2.24 18.53
N ASN A 52 -2.71 1.29 19.01
CA ASN A 52 -2.19 0.08 19.63
C ASN A 52 -1.53 -0.77 18.55
N LEU A 53 -0.26 -1.11 18.76
CA LEU A 53 0.43 -2.09 17.92
C LEU A 53 0.32 -3.47 18.54
N GLU A 54 0.12 -4.46 17.69
CA GLU A 54 -0.08 -5.83 18.10
C GLU A 54 0.80 -6.75 17.27
N VAL A 55 1.66 -7.49 17.98
CA VAL A 55 2.49 -8.55 17.41
C VAL A 55 1.77 -9.87 17.62
N VAL A 56 1.51 -10.59 16.52
CA VAL A 56 0.81 -11.88 16.51
C VAL A 56 1.76 -12.95 16.00
N ALA A 57 1.90 -14.05 16.73
CA ALA A 57 2.65 -15.23 16.29
C ALA A 57 1.71 -16.29 15.70
N VAL A 58 2.04 -16.76 14.49
CA VAL A 58 1.36 -17.87 13.80
C VAL A 58 2.43 -18.72 13.12
N ASP A 59 2.45 -20.03 13.39
CA ASP A 59 3.36 -21.00 12.73
C ASP A 59 4.85 -20.59 12.70
N GLY A 60 5.34 -19.99 13.78
CA GLY A 60 6.74 -19.55 13.87
C GLY A 60 7.07 -18.31 13.04
N LYS A 61 6.05 -17.55 12.64
CA LYS A 61 6.12 -16.25 11.98
C LYS A 61 5.37 -15.18 12.78
N LEU A 62 5.68 -13.93 12.54
CA LEU A 62 5.06 -12.76 13.16
C LEU A 62 4.26 -11.96 12.13
N GLY A 63 3.10 -11.47 12.56
CA GLY A 63 2.39 -10.36 11.94
C GLY A 63 2.44 -9.14 12.84
N LEU A 64 2.41 -7.94 12.25
CA LEU A 64 2.28 -6.67 12.95
C LEU A 64 0.96 -6.01 12.53
N ILE A 65 0.15 -5.63 13.50
CA ILE A 65 -1.17 -5.04 13.28
C ILE A 65 -1.26 -3.75 14.06
N GLU A 66 -1.84 -2.71 13.47
CA GLU A 66 -2.32 -1.54 14.22
C GLU A 66 -3.84 -1.58 14.35
N SER A 67 -4.37 -1.23 15.52
CA SER A 67 -5.81 -1.02 15.70
C SER A 67 -6.13 0.47 15.86
N ARG A 68 -7.08 0.98 15.06
CA ARG A 68 -7.53 2.38 15.07
C ARG A 68 -9.05 2.51 14.95
N PRO A 69 -9.66 3.56 15.50
CA PRO A 69 -10.97 4.00 15.06
C PRO A 69 -10.98 4.19 13.54
N LEU A 70 -12.11 3.90 12.88
CA LEU A 70 -12.15 3.83 11.42
C LEU A 70 -11.77 5.13 10.71
N ASP A 71 -12.29 6.28 11.14
CA ASP A 71 -11.90 7.56 10.52
C ASP A 71 -10.45 7.93 10.85
N ASP A 72 -9.96 7.61 12.05
CA ASP A 72 -8.57 7.82 12.41
C ASP A 72 -7.62 6.99 11.52
N TYR A 73 -8.01 5.78 11.12
CA TYR A 73 -7.29 5.00 10.12
C TYR A 73 -7.16 5.77 8.80
N LEU A 74 -8.24 6.39 8.33
CA LEU A 74 -8.22 7.15 7.07
C LEU A 74 -7.27 8.35 7.13
N THR A 75 -7.09 8.98 8.30
CA THR A 75 -6.10 10.07 8.46
C THR A 75 -4.66 9.62 8.17
N GLY A 76 -4.37 8.32 8.33
CA GLY A 76 -3.08 7.68 8.06
C GLY A 76 -2.83 7.35 6.59
N LEU A 77 -3.80 7.55 5.70
CA LEU A 77 -3.64 7.31 4.27
C LEU A 77 -2.79 8.40 3.60
N ARG A 78 -2.07 7.98 2.55
CA ARG A 78 -1.22 8.82 1.70
C ARG A 78 -1.41 8.46 0.24
N GLU A 79 -2.66 8.57 -0.20
CA GLU A 79 -3.08 8.29 -1.58
C GLU A 79 -2.91 9.50 -2.50
N VAL A 80 -3.33 10.67 -2.03
CA VAL A 80 -3.29 11.94 -2.79
C VAL A 80 -2.61 13.04 -1.97
N PRO A 81 -2.00 14.05 -2.60
CA PRO A 81 -1.46 15.22 -1.91
C PRO A 81 -2.53 15.98 -1.13
N ALA A 82 -2.27 16.27 0.15
CA ALA A 82 -3.18 17.07 0.99
C ALA A 82 -3.35 18.53 0.49
N SER A 83 -2.54 18.98 -0.45
CA SER A 83 -2.69 20.29 -1.11
C SER A 83 -3.73 20.31 -2.22
N TRP A 84 -4.34 19.18 -2.57
CA TRP A 84 -5.39 19.11 -3.58
C TRP A 84 -6.70 19.78 -3.11
N PRO A 85 -7.59 20.15 -4.04
CA PRO A 85 -8.86 20.76 -3.70
C PRO A 85 -9.70 19.91 -2.74
N ALA A 86 -10.45 20.57 -1.84
CA ALA A 86 -11.22 19.90 -0.79
C ALA A 86 -12.18 18.83 -1.34
N ALA A 87 -12.90 19.10 -2.42
CA ALA A 87 -13.83 18.14 -3.02
C ALA A 87 -13.12 16.85 -3.52
N ALA A 88 -11.89 16.95 -4.02
CA ALA A 88 -11.11 15.77 -4.41
C ALA A 88 -10.65 14.96 -3.19
N LEU A 89 -10.28 15.64 -2.09
CA LEU A 89 -9.91 14.98 -0.83
C LEU A 89 -11.12 14.29 -0.19
N GLU A 90 -12.30 14.92 -0.20
CA GLU A 90 -13.55 14.36 0.31
C GLU A 90 -13.99 13.14 -0.52
N ALA A 91 -13.92 13.23 -1.85
CA ALA A 91 -14.21 12.10 -2.73
C ALA A 91 -13.25 10.93 -2.46
N GLN A 92 -11.95 11.20 -2.29
CA GLN A 92 -10.97 10.19 -1.94
C GLN A 92 -11.23 9.57 -0.56
N ALA A 93 -11.66 10.36 0.44
CA ALA A 93 -11.99 9.86 1.76
C ALA A 93 -13.20 8.91 1.74
N VAL A 94 -14.29 9.28 1.06
CA VAL A 94 -15.48 8.43 0.91
C VAL A 94 -15.18 7.17 0.10
N ALA A 95 -14.43 7.29 -1.01
CA ALA A 95 -14.01 6.13 -1.80
C ALA A 95 -13.12 5.18 -0.98
N ALA A 96 -12.18 5.71 -0.19
CA ALA A 96 -11.34 4.89 0.67
C ALA A 96 -12.13 4.20 1.79
N ARG A 97 -13.06 4.91 2.42
CA ARG A 97 -13.96 4.38 3.46
C ARG A 97 -14.85 3.27 2.91
N SER A 98 -15.39 3.46 1.71
CA SER A 98 -16.24 2.48 1.02
C SER A 98 -15.47 1.21 0.67
N PHE A 99 -14.22 1.36 0.22
CA PHE A 99 -13.35 0.23 -0.12
C PHE A 99 -13.02 -0.59 1.13
N LEU A 100 -12.68 0.08 2.24
CA LEU A 100 -12.50 -0.58 3.54
C LEU A 100 -13.77 -1.33 3.97
N ALA A 101 -14.93 -0.68 3.88
CA ALA A 101 -16.20 -1.29 4.24
C ALA A 101 -16.50 -2.54 3.38
N TRP A 102 -16.19 -2.49 2.09
CA TRP A 102 -16.30 -3.63 1.18
C TRP A 102 -15.33 -4.77 1.54
N GLU A 103 -14.06 -4.45 1.82
CA GLU A 103 -13.03 -5.41 2.28
C GLU A 103 -13.44 -6.14 3.57
N MET A 104 -14.03 -5.41 4.52
CA MET A 104 -14.52 -6.00 5.77
C MET A 104 -15.76 -6.86 5.55
N ASN A 105 -16.69 -6.40 4.70
CA ASN A 105 -17.93 -7.11 4.41
C ASN A 105 -17.69 -8.45 3.69
N ARG A 106 -16.68 -8.55 2.81
CA ARG A 106 -16.32 -9.83 2.16
C ARG A 106 -15.61 -10.82 3.09
N GLY A 107 -15.15 -10.35 4.26
CA GLY A 107 -14.44 -11.15 5.24
C GLY A 107 -12.97 -11.43 4.88
N ARG A 108 -12.20 -11.80 5.91
CA ARG A 108 -10.74 -11.97 5.82
C ARG A 108 -10.35 -13.19 4.97
N THR A 109 -9.33 -13.00 4.14
CA THR A 109 -8.74 -14.01 3.24
C THR A 109 -7.20 -13.97 3.28
N GLY A 110 -6.52 -15.05 2.90
CA GLY A 110 -5.04 -15.09 2.85
C GLY A 110 -4.38 -14.67 4.18
N SER A 111 -3.32 -13.87 4.11
CA SER A 111 -2.62 -13.33 5.29
C SER A 111 -3.56 -12.62 6.27
N ALA A 112 -4.57 -11.90 5.78
CA ALA A 112 -5.54 -11.21 6.63
C ALA A 112 -6.29 -12.20 7.53
N ARG A 113 -6.63 -13.39 7.01
CA ARG A 113 -7.22 -14.47 7.80
C ARG A 113 -6.22 -15.08 8.77
N THR A 114 -5.01 -15.34 8.31
CA THR A 114 -3.93 -15.96 9.11
C THR A 114 -3.58 -15.12 10.33
N TYR A 115 -3.30 -13.83 10.13
CA TYR A 115 -2.84 -12.94 11.20
C TYR A 115 -3.97 -12.16 11.88
N GLY A 116 -5.16 -12.12 11.28
CA GLY A 116 -6.35 -11.52 11.88
C GLY A 116 -6.41 -10.00 11.77
N PHE A 117 -6.12 -9.46 10.58
CA PHE A 117 -6.33 -8.04 10.24
C PHE A 117 -7.41 -7.89 9.17
N ASP A 118 -7.98 -6.70 9.05
CA ASP A 118 -9.10 -6.39 8.16
C ASP A 118 -8.66 -5.84 6.80
N ILE A 119 -7.59 -5.05 6.78
CA ILE A 119 -7.03 -4.44 5.56
C ILE A 119 -5.50 -4.39 5.65
N CYS A 120 -4.81 -4.51 4.52
CA CYS A 120 -3.35 -4.39 4.45
C CYS A 120 -2.90 -2.93 4.27
N ALA A 121 -1.70 -2.58 4.71
CA ALA A 121 -1.15 -1.21 4.60
C ALA A 121 -0.44 -0.90 3.27
N THR A 122 -0.58 -1.76 2.25
CA THR A 122 0.16 -1.67 0.98
C THR A 122 -0.73 -1.22 -0.17
N GLN A 123 -0.12 -0.91 -1.32
CA GLN A 123 -0.82 -0.60 -2.59
C GLN A 123 -1.75 -1.71 -3.09
N PHE A 124 -1.69 -2.92 -2.53
CA PHE A 124 -2.68 -3.97 -2.83
C PHE A 124 -4.04 -3.69 -2.18
N CYS A 125 -4.06 -2.91 -1.10
CA CYS A 125 -5.28 -2.45 -0.44
C CYS A 125 -5.34 -0.92 -0.51
N GLN A 126 -4.71 -0.22 0.44
CA GLN A 126 -4.61 1.24 0.50
C GLN A 126 -3.25 1.63 1.08
N VAL A 127 -2.65 2.71 0.59
CA VAL A 127 -1.33 3.17 1.04
C VAL A 127 -1.45 3.85 2.40
N TYR A 128 -1.34 3.04 3.45
CA TYR A 128 -1.33 3.48 4.84
C TYR A 128 0.11 3.67 5.34
N ARG A 129 0.43 4.88 5.81
CA ARG A 129 1.80 5.24 6.23
C ARG A 129 1.95 5.41 7.74
N GLY A 130 0.91 5.09 8.50
CA GLY A 130 0.86 5.17 9.95
C GLY A 130 -0.02 6.32 10.45
N SER A 131 -0.62 6.12 11.62
CA SER A 131 -1.62 7.04 12.18
C SER A 131 -1.05 8.35 12.70
N ALA A 132 0.24 8.39 13.09
CA ALA A 132 0.87 9.61 13.60
C ALA A 132 0.91 10.73 12.56
N ILE A 133 0.89 10.36 11.29
CA ILE A 133 0.96 11.25 10.14
C ILE A 133 -0.24 12.22 10.08
N GLY A 134 -1.37 11.87 10.69
CA GLY A 134 -2.54 12.75 10.82
C GLY A 134 -2.30 13.93 11.76
N ARG A 135 -1.25 13.87 12.59
CA ARG A 135 -0.84 14.97 13.48
C ARG A 135 0.04 16.01 12.79
N ASP A 136 0.56 15.71 11.59
CA ASP A 136 1.37 16.66 10.84
C ASP A 136 0.50 17.84 10.38
N VAL A 137 0.96 19.07 10.58
CA VAL A 137 0.23 20.28 10.16
C VAL A 137 -0.08 20.28 8.65
N ALA A 138 0.83 19.72 7.85
CA ALA A 138 0.63 19.60 6.41
C ALA A 138 -0.49 18.62 6.01
N ALA A 139 -0.93 17.75 6.92
CA ALA A 139 -2.03 16.81 6.70
C ALA A 139 -3.41 17.40 7.03
N ALA A 140 -3.47 18.60 7.63
CA ALA A 140 -4.73 19.19 8.10
C ALA A 140 -5.87 19.20 7.04
N PRO A 141 -5.63 19.58 5.76
CA PRO A 141 -6.71 19.55 4.76
C PRO A 141 -7.25 18.13 4.50
N TRP A 142 -6.39 17.10 4.54
CA TRP A 142 -6.79 15.71 4.41
C TRP A 142 -7.60 15.24 5.63
N VAL A 143 -7.11 15.55 6.83
CA VAL A 143 -7.79 15.23 8.09
C VAL A 143 -9.18 15.87 8.13
N ASP A 144 -9.29 17.14 7.71
CA ASP A 144 -10.56 17.85 7.62
C ASP A 144 -11.53 17.19 6.63
N ALA A 145 -11.05 16.68 5.48
CA ALA A 145 -11.88 15.98 4.50
C ALA A 145 -12.38 14.63 5.02
N VAL A 146 -11.53 13.89 5.75
CA VAL A 146 -11.90 12.63 6.40
C VAL A 146 -13.06 12.85 7.38
N TYR A 147 -12.93 13.82 8.28
CA TYR A 147 -13.95 14.05 9.31
C TYR A 147 -15.21 14.77 8.78
N ARG A 148 -15.10 15.61 7.74
CA ARG A 148 -16.28 16.20 7.10
C ARG A 148 -17.18 15.18 6.41
N THR A 149 -16.61 14.06 5.98
CA THR A 149 -17.32 12.94 5.34
C THR A 149 -17.49 11.74 6.28
N SER A 150 -17.40 11.96 7.60
CA SER A 150 -17.46 10.88 8.60
C SER A 150 -18.72 10.04 8.44
N GLY A 151 -18.55 8.72 8.37
CA GLY A 151 -19.65 7.77 8.20
C GLY A 151 -20.17 7.60 6.76
N GLU A 152 -19.75 8.45 5.82
CA GLU A 152 -20.23 8.38 4.43
C GLU A 152 -19.50 7.31 3.61
N VAL A 153 -20.29 6.49 2.92
CA VAL A 153 -19.84 5.44 2.00
C VAL A 153 -20.74 5.40 0.75
N LEU A 154 -20.26 4.73 -0.30
CA LEU A 154 -21.06 4.35 -1.45
C LEU A 154 -21.64 2.95 -1.22
N LEU A 155 -22.95 2.80 -1.43
CA LEU A 155 -23.65 1.53 -1.33
C LEU A 155 -24.17 1.10 -2.70
N TYR A 156 -24.08 -0.19 -3.01
CA TYR A 156 -24.74 -0.80 -4.16
C TYR A 156 -25.63 -1.93 -3.67
N ASN A 157 -26.93 -1.86 -3.97
CA ASN A 157 -27.95 -2.79 -3.46
C ASN A 157 -27.89 -2.97 -1.92
N GLY A 158 -27.66 -1.87 -1.19
CA GLY A 158 -27.63 -1.85 0.28
C GLY A 158 -26.37 -2.46 0.91
N SER A 159 -25.38 -2.88 0.12
CA SER A 159 -24.06 -3.33 0.60
C SER A 159 -22.97 -2.33 0.20
N PRO A 160 -21.86 -2.21 0.96
CA PRO A 160 -20.74 -1.38 0.56
C PRO A 160 -20.30 -1.68 -0.88
N ALA A 161 -20.22 -0.64 -1.70
CA ALA A 161 -19.76 -0.73 -3.08
C ALA A 161 -18.24 -0.95 -3.13
N HIS A 162 -17.78 -1.70 -4.13
CA HIS A 162 -16.35 -1.88 -4.35
C HIS A 162 -15.77 -0.66 -5.06
N THR A 163 -15.22 0.28 -4.30
CA THR A 163 -14.75 1.58 -4.81
C THR A 163 -13.26 1.58 -5.14
N PHE A 164 -12.90 0.84 -6.20
CA PHE A 164 -11.54 0.93 -6.74
C PHE A 164 -11.19 2.36 -7.13
N TYR A 165 -9.93 2.73 -6.96
CA TYR A 165 -9.38 4.00 -7.44
C TYR A 165 -7.90 3.83 -7.80
N SER A 166 -7.40 4.64 -8.73
CA SER A 166 -5.99 4.62 -9.12
C SER A 166 -5.51 6.04 -9.44
N SER A 167 -4.18 6.21 -9.56
CA SER A 167 -3.60 7.54 -9.76
C SER A 167 -4.20 8.27 -10.96
N SER A 168 -4.13 7.66 -12.13
CA SER A 168 -4.52 8.29 -13.39
C SER A 168 -5.12 7.23 -14.30
N ALA A 169 -6.27 7.53 -14.89
CA ALA A 169 -6.94 6.66 -15.85
C ALA A 169 -6.46 6.89 -17.29
N GLY A 170 -5.73 7.98 -17.54
CA GLY A 170 -5.58 8.55 -18.87
C GLY A 170 -6.86 9.28 -19.26
N SER A 171 -7.20 9.25 -20.53
CA SER A 171 -8.43 9.85 -21.05
C SER A 171 -9.72 9.20 -20.54
N ARG A 172 -9.67 7.91 -20.14
CA ARG A 172 -10.88 7.12 -19.82
C ARG A 172 -10.63 5.99 -18.84
N THR A 173 -11.57 5.76 -17.92
CA THR A 173 -11.51 4.63 -16.98
C THR A 173 -11.80 3.31 -17.69
N ARG A 174 -11.49 2.19 -17.03
CA ARG A 174 -11.69 0.84 -17.55
C ARG A 174 -12.84 0.12 -16.84
N PRO A 175 -13.64 -0.69 -17.55
CA PRO A 175 -14.54 -1.64 -16.91
C PRO A 175 -13.75 -2.67 -16.12
N ILE A 176 -14.28 -3.10 -14.97
CA ILE A 176 -13.59 -4.05 -14.07
C ILE A 176 -13.15 -5.34 -14.79
N GLN A 177 -13.99 -5.87 -15.67
CA GLN A 177 -13.75 -7.11 -16.40
C GLN A 177 -12.66 -7.00 -17.47
N ASP A 178 -12.36 -5.79 -17.94
CA ASP A 178 -11.31 -5.56 -18.93
C ASP A 178 -9.92 -5.60 -18.28
N VAL A 179 -9.85 -5.41 -16.96
CA VAL A 179 -8.59 -5.40 -16.19
C VAL A 179 -8.35 -6.76 -15.51
N TRP A 180 -9.35 -7.28 -14.80
CA TRP A 180 -9.21 -8.49 -13.98
C TRP A 180 -9.99 -9.69 -14.50
N GLY A 181 -10.82 -9.52 -15.54
CA GLY A 181 -11.73 -10.57 -16.03
C GLY A 181 -12.93 -10.78 -15.10
N GLY A 182 -13.64 -11.89 -15.28
CA GLY A 182 -14.83 -12.21 -14.48
C GLY A 182 -16.10 -11.48 -14.93
N GLY A 183 -17.10 -11.46 -14.06
CA GLY A 183 -18.34 -10.73 -14.30
C GLY A 183 -18.13 -9.22 -14.18
N GLY A 184 -18.77 -8.44 -15.05
CA GLY A 184 -18.74 -6.98 -14.95
C GLY A 184 -19.49 -6.46 -13.71
N SER A 185 -19.30 -5.17 -13.42
CA SER A 185 -20.03 -4.45 -12.37
C SER A 185 -20.81 -3.29 -13.01
N PRO A 186 -22.10 -3.10 -12.66
CA PRO A 186 -22.91 -2.00 -13.21
C PRO A 186 -22.41 -0.60 -12.89
N TYR A 187 -21.59 -0.45 -11.83
CA TYR A 187 -21.04 0.83 -11.39
C TYR A 187 -19.52 0.94 -11.55
N LEU A 188 -18.84 -0.10 -12.04
CA LEU A 188 -17.41 -0.03 -12.41
C LEU A 188 -17.28 -0.23 -13.92
N VAL A 189 -17.84 0.74 -14.63
CA VAL A 189 -17.83 0.85 -16.09
C VAL A 189 -16.86 1.93 -16.53
N ALA A 190 -16.55 1.98 -17.82
CA ALA A 190 -15.73 3.04 -18.39
C ALA A 190 -16.50 4.36 -18.46
N VAL A 191 -15.87 5.42 -17.96
CA VAL A 191 -16.30 6.82 -18.06
C VAL A 191 -15.11 7.68 -18.44
N ASP A 192 -15.36 8.82 -19.09
CA ASP A 192 -14.30 9.75 -19.45
C ASP A 192 -13.65 10.34 -18.18
N SER A 193 -12.34 10.52 -18.18
CA SER A 193 -11.60 11.13 -17.07
C SER A 193 -10.98 12.46 -17.53
N PRO A 194 -11.41 13.61 -16.99
CA PRO A 194 -11.02 14.92 -17.49
C PRO A 194 -9.64 15.37 -16.98
N GLU A 195 -8.64 14.49 -17.04
CA GLU A 195 -7.32 14.72 -16.44
C GLU A 195 -6.23 15.22 -17.39
N ALA A 196 -6.55 15.35 -18.69
CA ALA A 196 -5.66 15.90 -19.71
C ALA A 196 -5.15 17.30 -19.31
N GLY A 197 -3.84 17.55 -19.45
CA GLY A 197 -3.19 18.78 -19.03
C GLY A 197 -3.05 18.99 -17.52
N VAL A 198 -3.59 18.09 -16.68
CA VAL A 198 -3.47 18.14 -15.21
C VAL A 198 -2.60 16.99 -14.69
N THR A 199 -2.76 15.78 -15.23
CA THR A 199 -1.99 14.61 -14.81
C THR A 199 -0.58 14.59 -15.44
N PRO A 200 0.47 14.19 -14.69
CA PRO A 200 1.80 13.98 -15.26
C PRO A 200 1.92 12.65 -16.03
N TYR A 201 0.85 11.86 -16.11
CA TYR A 201 0.79 10.53 -16.73
C TYR A 201 -0.12 10.51 -17.96
N GLU A 202 -0.30 11.67 -18.61
CA GLU A 202 -1.19 11.83 -19.76
C GLU A 202 -0.79 10.87 -20.88
N GLU A 203 0.48 10.87 -21.26
CA GLU A 203 1.07 9.91 -22.18
C GLU A 203 2.45 9.49 -21.69
N TRP A 204 2.81 8.24 -21.93
CA TRP A 204 4.13 7.71 -21.67
C TRP A 204 4.52 6.70 -22.74
N THR A 205 5.81 6.68 -23.08
CA THR A 205 6.40 5.75 -24.05
C THR A 205 7.55 5.00 -23.40
N VAL A 206 7.62 3.70 -23.64
CA VAL A 206 8.75 2.84 -23.29
C VAL A 206 9.18 2.06 -24.51
N ALA A 207 10.48 2.06 -24.81
CA ALA A 207 11.06 1.27 -25.88
C ALA A 207 12.05 0.26 -25.31
N LEU A 208 12.03 -0.97 -25.82
CA LEU A 208 12.93 -2.06 -25.41
C LEU A 208 13.38 -2.85 -26.63
N ASP A 209 14.66 -3.21 -26.68
CA ASP A 209 15.20 -4.04 -27.74
C ASP A 209 14.55 -5.43 -27.77
N GLY A 210 14.44 -6.03 -28.95
CA GLY A 210 13.83 -7.36 -29.11
C GLY A 210 14.52 -8.44 -28.30
N GLU A 211 15.85 -8.40 -28.23
CA GLU A 211 16.62 -9.35 -27.43
C GLU A 211 16.41 -9.12 -25.93
N ASP A 212 16.32 -7.86 -25.50
CA ASP A 212 16.09 -7.53 -24.11
C ASP A 212 14.69 -7.96 -23.65
N LEU A 213 13.67 -7.76 -24.50
CA LEU A 213 12.33 -8.27 -24.23
C LEU A 213 12.33 -9.80 -24.09
N ARG A 214 13.10 -10.51 -24.94
CA ARG A 214 13.27 -11.97 -24.82
C ARG A 214 13.91 -12.37 -23.51
N ARG A 215 14.91 -11.63 -23.01
CA ARG A 215 15.55 -11.91 -21.71
C ARG A 215 14.59 -11.63 -20.55
N VAL A 216 13.82 -10.55 -20.59
CA VAL A 216 12.74 -10.26 -19.62
C VAL A 216 11.71 -11.38 -19.59
N PHE A 217 11.26 -11.85 -20.75
CA PHE A 217 10.31 -12.96 -20.85
C PHE A 217 10.91 -14.27 -20.34
N ALA A 218 12.17 -14.56 -20.68
CA ALA A 218 12.85 -15.78 -20.23
C ALA A 218 13.01 -15.83 -18.69
N ALA A 219 13.28 -14.68 -18.04
CA ALA A 219 13.32 -14.59 -16.57
C ALA A 219 11.96 -14.92 -15.92
N ALA A 220 10.87 -14.66 -16.63
CA ALA A 220 9.51 -15.05 -16.24
C ALA A 220 9.11 -16.48 -16.69
N GLY A 221 10.04 -17.25 -17.26
CA GLY A 221 9.78 -18.59 -17.81
C GLY A 221 8.99 -18.60 -19.12
N ILE A 222 8.95 -17.49 -19.85
CA ILE A 222 8.23 -17.34 -21.12
C ILE A 222 9.23 -17.42 -22.28
N SER A 223 9.04 -18.37 -23.19
CA SER A 223 9.81 -18.44 -24.43
C SER A 223 9.04 -17.79 -25.58
N THR A 224 9.71 -16.95 -26.36
CA THR A 224 9.16 -16.45 -27.63
C THR A 224 9.50 -17.36 -28.80
N GLY A 225 10.39 -18.34 -28.65
CA GLY A 225 10.73 -19.31 -29.70
C GLY A 225 11.66 -18.81 -30.80
N GLY A 226 12.02 -17.52 -30.86
CA GLY A 226 12.96 -16.99 -31.87
C GLY A 226 13.02 -15.47 -31.88
N SER A 227 13.69 -14.92 -32.90
CA SER A 227 13.74 -13.47 -33.10
C SER A 227 12.32 -12.92 -33.25
N ILE A 228 12.04 -11.78 -32.61
CA ILE A 228 10.71 -11.16 -32.64
C ILE A 228 10.54 -10.47 -34.00
N THR A 229 9.36 -10.61 -34.59
CA THR A 229 9.06 -10.08 -35.93
C THR A 229 7.89 -9.11 -35.93
N ALA A 230 7.00 -9.20 -34.93
CA ALA A 230 5.91 -8.27 -34.72
C ALA A 230 5.40 -8.34 -33.28
N ALA A 231 4.74 -7.28 -32.83
CA ALA A 231 4.00 -7.25 -31.59
C ALA A 231 2.80 -6.32 -31.74
N PHE A 232 1.66 -6.70 -31.17
CA PHE A 232 0.43 -5.91 -31.19
C PHE A 232 -0.48 -6.30 -30.02
N VAL A 233 -1.47 -5.45 -29.72
CA VAL A 233 -2.51 -5.74 -28.74
C VAL A 233 -3.77 -6.22 -29.46
N GLU A 234 -4.24 -7.42 -29.11
CA GLU A 234 -5.58 -7.89 -29.42
C GLU A 234 -6.52 -7.46 -28.28
N ALA A 235 -7.26 -6.37 -28.50
CA ALA A 235 -8.24 -5.86 -27.54
C ALA A 235 -9.67 -6.24 -27.97
N PRO A 236 -10.49 -6.87 -27.10
CA PRO A 236 -11.92 -6.98 -27.35
C PRO A 236 -12.59 -5.59 -27.23
N ARG A 237 -13.88 -5.50 -27.57
CA ARG A 237 -14.62 -4.25 -27.33
C ARG A 237 -14.66 -3.94 -25.83
N GLU A 238 -14.77 -2.65 -25.50
CA GLU A 238 -14.93 -2.18 -24.12
C GLU A 238 -16.02 -3.00 -23.39
N GLY A 239 -15.66 -3.52 -22.22
CA GLY A 239 -16.52 -4.33 -21.37
C GLY A 239 -16.63 -5.80 -21.78
N GLN A 240 -15.94 -6.25 -22.83
CA GLN A 240 -15.96 -7.65 -23.31
C GLN A 240 -14.74 -8.47 -22.84
N GLY A 241 -13.92 -7.93 -21.95
CA GLY A 241 -12.85 -8.67 -21.28
C GLY A 241 -11.46 -8.15 -21.59
N ARG A 242 -10.46 -8.94 -21.20
CA ARG A 242 -9.06 -8.50 -21.14
C ARG A 242 -8.39 -8.48 -22.51
N SER A 243 -7.60 -7.44 -22.75
CA SER A 243 -6.68 -7.39 -23.89
C SER A 243 -5.55 -8.40 -23.77
N THR A 244 -5.07 -8.87 -24.92
CA THR A 244 -3.95 -9.81 -25.06
C THR A 244 -2.81 -9.13 -25.82
N VAL A 245 -1.62 -9.11 -25.25
CA VAL A 245 -0.39 -8.77 -25.97
C VAL A 245 0.06 -9.99 -26.75
N VAL A 246 0.17 -9.84 -28.06
CA VAL A 246 0.64 -10.88 -28.98
C VAL A 246 2.03 -10.51 -29.45
N VAL A 247 3.00 -11.40 -29.22
CA VAL A 247 4.37 -11.28 -29.72
C VAL A 247 4.62 -12.39 -30.72
N ALA A 248 4.84 -12.02 -31.98
CA ALA A 248 5.19 -12.92 -33.06
C ALA A 248 6.70 -13.09 -33.16
N SER A 249 7.12 -14.32 -33.43
CA SER A 249 8.51 -14.68 -33.69
C SER A 249 8.61 -15.66 -34.86
N GLU A 250 9.85 -16.00 -35.23
CA GLU A 250 10.17 -17.05 -36.21
C GLU A 250 9.51 -18.41 -35.92
N SER A 251 9.20 -18.70 -34.66
CA SER A 251 8.67 -20.02 -34.24
C SER A 251 7.20 -19.98 -33.84
N GLY A 252 6.53 -18.83 -33.92
CA GLY A 252 5.09 -18.72 -33.69
C GLY A 252 4.68 -17.50 -32.87
N LEU A 253 3.56 -17.65 -32.16
CA LEU A 253 2.90 -16.56 -31.44
C LEU A 253 2.90 -16.82 -29.94
N THR A 254 3.50 -15.92 -29.18
CA THR A 254 3.39 -15.88 -27.72
C THR A 254 2.28 -14.92 -27.33
N ARG A 255 1.34 -15.39 -26.48
CA ARG A 255 0.18 -14.61 -26.04
C ARG A 255 0.20 -14.42 -24.53
N LEU A 256 0.05 -13.18 -24.10
CA LEU A 256 0.04 -12.79 -22.69
C LEU A 256 -1.18 -11.89 -22.46
N SER A 257 -1.93 -12.09 -21.39
CA SER A 257 -2.88 -11.04 -21.00
C SER A 257 -2.13 -9.74 -20.73
N ALA A 258 -2.74 -8.59 -21.00
CA ALA A 258 -2.13 -7.28 -20.69
C ALA A 258 -1.67 -7.20 -19.23
N SER A 259 -2.46 -7.75 -18.30
CA SER A 259 -2.10 -7.87 -16.88
C SER A 259 -0.81 -8.65 -16.66
N ARG A 260 -0.61 -9.80 -17.35
CA ARG A 260 0.59 -10.61 -17.21
C ARG A 260 1.79 -9.99 -17.90
N PHE A 261 1.62 -9.40 -19.07
CA PHE A 261 2.68 -8.65 -19.75
C PHE A 261 3.19 -7.51 -18.85
N ARG A 262 2.28 -6.67 -18.34
CA ARG A 262 2.60 -5.60 -17.39
C ARG A 262 3.33 -6.11 -16.15
N ALA A 263 2.86 -7.20 -15.53
CA ALA A 263 3.50 -7.78 -14.36
C ALA A 263 4.93 -8.26 -14.67
N VAL A 264 5.13 -8.96 -15.79
CA VAL A 264 6.45 -9.44 -16.22
C VAL A 264 7.40 -8.26 -16.46
N MET A 265 6.96 -7.24 -17.19
CA MET A 265 7.75 -6.04 -17.47
C MET A 265 8.13 -5.29 -16.19
N ASN A 266 7.20 -5.15 -15.24
CA ASN A 266 7.43 -4.40 -14.01
C ASN A 266 8.27 -5.15 -12.96
N ILE A 267 8.26 -6.49 -12.98
CA ILE A 267 9.07 -7.31 -12.06
C ILE A 267 10.48 -7.48 -12.62
N TYR A 268 10.61 -8.05 -13.82
CA TYR A 268 11.90 -8.49 -14.35
C TYR A 268 12.61 -7.41 -15.17
N GLY A 269 11.88 -6.42 -15.70
CA GLY A 269 12.45 -5.33 -16.48
C GLY A 269 13.45 -4.49 -15.66
N PRO A 270 13.04 -3.86 -14.54
CA PRO A 270 13.94 -3.10 -13.68
C PRO A 270 15.04 -3.94 -13.02
N GLU A 271 14.80 -5.23 -12.77
CA GLU A 271 15.82 -6.14 -12.21
C GLU A 271 16.97 -6.37 -13.20
N LEU A 272 16.64 -6.64 -14.46
CA LEU A 272 17.63 -6.91 -15.51
C LEU A 272 18.22 -5.63 -16.11
N TYR A 273 17.43 -4.57 -16.18
CA TYR A 273 17.77 -3.33 -16.87
C TYR A 273 17.51 -2.07 -16.02
N PRO A 274 18.10 -1.92 -14.83
CA PRO A 274 17.85 -0.78 -13.93
C PRO A 274 18.27 0.58 -14.53
N GLY A 275 19.16 0.57 -15.54
CA GLY A 275 19.55 1.76 -16.30
C GLY A 275 18.54 2.17 -17.38
N LEU A 276 17.68 1.26 -17.83
CA LEU A 276 16.70 1.50 -18.90
C LEU A 276 15.27 1.57 -18.36
N LEU A 277 14.91 0.68 -17.42
CA LEU A 277 13.58 0.52 -16.88
C LEU A 277 13.56 0.80 -15.36
N PRO A 278 12.57 1.56 -14.86
CA PRO A 278 11.58 2.34 -15.60
C PRO A 278 12.20 3.40 -16.52
N ALA A 279 11.55 3.68 -17.66
CA ALA A 279 12.07 4.63 -18.64
C ALA A 279 12.15 6.06 -18.08
N ALA A 280 13.03 6.86 -18.67
CA ALA A 280 13.15 8.27 -18.34
C ALA A 280 11.93 9.06 -18.86
N ARG A 281 11.51 10.03 -18.06
CA ARG A 281 10.53 11.06 -18.39
C ARG A 281 11.21 12.19 -19.15
N PRO A 282 10.44 13.03 -19.87
CA PRO A 282 10.96 14.26 -20.48
C PRO A 282 11.65 15.21 -19.49
N ASP A 283 11.27 15.18 -18.20
CA ASP A 283 11.85 15.98 -17.13
C ASP A 283 13.09 15.34 -16.46
N ALA A 284 13.68 14.32 -17.09
CA ALA A 284 14.81 13.53 -16.61
C ALA A 284 14.58 12.70 -15.33
N ARG A 285 13.38 12.72 -14.74
CA ARG A 285 13.01 11.72 -13.71
C ARG A 285 12.70 10.39 -14.38
N ARG A 286 12.56 9.31 -13.62
CA ARG A 286 12.05 8.03 -14.16
C ARG A 286 10.56 7.90 -13.93
N TRP A 287 9.88 7.17 -14.81
CA TRP A 287 8.54 6.69 -14.53
C TRP A 287 8.53 5.83 -13.26
N PRO A 288 7.39 5.73 -12.55
CA PRO A 288 7.32 4.92 -11.34
C PRO A 288 7.42 3.42 -11.61
N GLN A 289 7.10 2.97 -12.83
CA GLN A 289 7.06 1.57 -13.26
C GLN A 289 7.44 1.47 -14.75
N ALA A 290 7.80 0.28 -15.23
CA ALA A 290 8.14 0.05 -16.64
C ALA A 290 6.90 0.13 -17.55
N VAL A 291 5.77 -0.42 -17.12
CA VAL A 291 4.47 -0.32 -17.79
C VAL A 291 3.47 0.18 -16.74
N LEU A 292 3.01 1.42 -16.91
CA LEU A 292 2.35 2.17 -15.84
C LEU A 292 0.90 1.71 -15.64
N SER A 293 0.17 1.43 -16.72
CA SER A 293 -1.27 1.17 -16.70
C SER A 293 -1.68 -0.07 -17.50
N TYR A 294 -2.99 -0.34 -17.54
CA TYR A 294 -3.63 -1.35 -18.40
C TYR A 294 -4.14 -0.75 -19.72
N THR A 295 -3.88 0.53 -19.95
CA THR A 295 -4.26 1.27 -21.14
C THR A 295 -2.99 1.62 -21.89
N PHE A 296 -2.57 0.67 -22.72
CA PHE A 296 -1.40 0.81 -23.59
C PHE A 296 -1.63 0.02 -24.86
N ASP A 297 -0.96 0.46 -25.91
CA ASP A 297 -0.73 -0.29 -27.14
C ASP A 297 0.74 -0.66 -27.26
N VAL A 298 1.02 -1.61 -28.15
CA VAL A 298 2.39 -1.98 -28.49
C VAL A 298 2.56 -1.95 -30.00
N ALA A 299 3.71 -1.45 -30.43
CA ALA A 299 4.14 -1.45 -31.81
C ALA A 299 5.52 -2.10 -31.91
N TRP A 300 5.73 -2.85 -32.98
CA TRP A 300 7.05 -3.36 -33.32
C TRP A 300 7.69 -2.47 -34.38
N GLU A 301 8.84 -1.89 -34.03
CA GLU A 301 9.67 -1.14 -34.96
C GLU A 301 10.81 -2.04 -35.44
N PRO A 302 10.81 -2.48 -36.72
CA PRO A 302 11.88 -3.29 -37.26
C PRO A 302 13.22 -2.55 -37.20
N GLY A 303 14.30 -3.27 -36.89
CA GLY A 303 15.65 -2.71 -37.01
C GLY A 303 15.96 -2.42 -38.47
N ASP A 304 16.81 -1.43 -38.75
CA ASP A 304 17.21 -1.12 -40.13
C ASP A 304 18.03 -2.29 -40.70
N PRO A 305 17.47 -3.05 -41.68
CA PRO A 305 18.15 -4.20 -42.27
C PRO A 305 19.42 -3.81 -43.03
N ALA A 306 19.64 -2.52 -43.32
CA ALA A 306 20.83 -2.00 -43.97
C ALA A 306 21.98 -1.71 -43.00
N THR A 307 21.77 -1.74 -41.67
CA THR A 307 22.85 -1.49 -40.71
C THR A 307 23.76 -2.73 -40.58
N PRO A 308 25.03 -2.68 -41.03
CA PRO A 308 25.91 -3.83 -40.96
C PRO A 308 26.21 -4.22 -39.51
N SER A 309 26.23 -5.50 -39.18
CA SER A 309 26.53 -6.00 -37.83
C SER A 309 27.86 -5.46 -37.27
N SER A 310 28.85 -5.22 -38.13
CA SER A 310 30.15 -4.65 -37.79
C SER A 310 30.12 -3.15 -37.42
N LEU A 311 29.09 -2.41 -37.85
CA LEU A 311 28.85 -1.02 -37.45
C LEU A 311 28.11 -0.98 -36.10
N LEU A 312 27.16 -1.89 -35.88
CA LEU A 312 26.46 -2.05 -34.60
C LEU A 312 27.43 -2.43 -33.46
N GLU A 313 28.39 -3.32 -33.71
CA GLU A 313 29.43 -3.68 -32.73
C GLU A 313 30.33 -2.50 -32.30
N ARG A 314 30.32 -1.39 -33.05
CA ARG A 314 31.07 -0.16 -32.74
C ARG A 314 30.23 0.90 -32.02
N LEU A 315 28.92 0.72 -31.95
CA LEU A 315 28.04 1.59 -31.18
C LEU A 315 28.11 1.25 -29.68
N PRO A 316 27.82 2.22 -28.79
CA PRO A 316 27.53 1.92 -27.39
C PRO A 316 26.48 0.82 -27.29
N GLU A 317 26.58 -0.05 -26.29
CA GLU A 317 25.65 -1.18 -26.11
C GLU A 317 24.17 -0.74 -26.11
N SER A 318 23.89 0.46 -25.61
CA SER A 318 22.54 1.08 -25.62
C SER A 318 21.96 1.34 -27.00
N ASP A 319 22.80 1.43 -28.03
CA ASP A 319 22.43 1.89 -29.38
C ASP A 319 22.51 0.73 -30.40
N ARG A 320 22.75 -0.50 -29.94
CA ARG A 320 22.88 -1.71 -30.78
C ARG A 320 21.53 -2.37 -31.04
N HIS A 321 20.67 -1.74 -31.83
CA HIS A 321 19.36 -2.30 -32.20
C HIS A 321 19.49 -3.36 -33.30
N HIS A 322 19.96 -4.56 -32.95
CA HIS A 322 20.27 -5.64 -33.91
C HIS A 322 19.05 -6.25 -34.60
N GLN A 323 17.85 -6.16 -34.01
CA GLN A 323 16.68 -6.92 -34.47
C GLN A 323 15.35 -6.16 -34.43
N GLY A 324 15.36 -4.85 -34.16
CA GLY A 324 14.15 -4.07 -33.93
C GLY A 324 13.76 -3.98 -32.46
N ARG A 325 12.87 -3.04 -32.16
CA ARG A 325 12.48 -2.70 -30.79
C ARG A 325 10.96 -2.73 -30.63
N LEU A 326 10.54 -3.15 -29.45
CA LEU A 326 9.16 -3.00 -29.01
C LEU A 326 8.98 -1.58 -28.47
N VAL A 327 8.02 -0.85 -29.01
CA VAL A 327 7.55 0.42 -28.46
C VAL A 327 6.22 0.18 -27.78
N ILE A 328 6.10 0.65 -26.54
CA ILE A 328 4.90 0.58 -25.72
C ILE A 328 4.48 2.02 -25.47
N GLU A 329 3.28 2.37 -25.90
CA GLU A 329 2.69 3.69 -25.70
C GLU A 329 1.44 3.52 -24.87
N GLY A 330 1.30 4.33 -23.83
CA GLY A 330 0.13 4.25 -22.98
C GLY A 330 -0.17 5.55 -22.28
N GLU A 331 -1.29 5.52 -21.58
CA GLU A 331 -1.82 6.63 -20.79
C GLU A 331 -2.14 6.14 -19.39
N GLY A 332 -2.18 7.06 -18.43
CA GLY A 332 -2.55 6.77 -17.06
C GLY A 332 -1.47 6.05 -16.24
N TRP A 333 -1.77 5.88 -14.96
CA TRP A 333 -0.96 5.13 -14.02
C TRP A 333 -1.84 4.42 -12.99
N GLY A 334 -1.75 3.08 -12.97
CA GLY A 334 -2.58 2.20 -12.14
C GLY A 334 -3.59 1.41 -12.97
N HIS A 335 -4.60 0.85 -12.30
CA HIS A 335 -5.54 -0.06 -12.95
C HIS A 335 -6.61 0.62 -13.80
N GLY A 336 -6.88 1.91 -13.58
CA GLY A 336 -7.88 2.66 -14.35
C GLY A 336 -9.34 2.30 -14.07
N VAL A 337 -9.63 1.30 -13.23
CA VAL A 337 -11.00 0.97 -12.78
C VAL A 337 -11.47 1.89 -11.65
N GLY A 338 -12.70 2.38 -11.75
CA GLY A 338 -13.33 3.25 -10.75
C GLY A 338 -12.80 4.69 -10.83
N MET A 339 -12.52 5.30 -9.68
CA MET A 339 -12.14 6.71 -9.63
C MET A 339 -10.68 6.95 -10.03
N SER A 340 -10.47 7.87 -10.98
CA SER A 340 -9.14 8.45 -11.21
C SER A 340 -8.87 9.54 -10.17
N GLN A 341 -7.75 9.47 -9.47
CA GLN A 341 -7.34 10.51 -8.52
C GLN A 341 -7.07 11.83 -9.22
N TRP A 342 -6.29 11.82 -10.32
CA TRP A 342 -6.03 13.02 -11.10
C TRP A 342 -7.28 13.56 -11.79
N GLY A 343 -8.19 12.68 -12.22
CA GLY A 343 -9.47 13.11 -12.77
C GLY A 343 -10.41 13.71 -11.72
N ALA A 344 -10.47 13.14 -10.51
CA ALA A 344 -11.17 13.74 -9.37
C ALA A 344 -10.60 15.14 -9.02
N LYS A 345 -9.28 15.29 -9.04
CA LYS A 345 -8.63 16.60 -8.87
C LYS A 345 -9.08 17.58 -9.97
N ALA A 346 -9.05 17.16 -11.23
CA ALA A 346 -9.41 18.02 -12.36
C ALA A 346 -10.90 18.42 -12.34
N MET A 347 -11.79 17.51 -11.94
CA MET A 347 -13.20 17.84 -11.68
C MET A 347 -13.33 18.84 -10.52
N ALA A 348 -12.61 18.64 -9.41
CA ALA A 348 -12.65 19.58 -8.31
C ALA A 348 -12.09 20.97 -8.69
N ASP A 349 -11.05 21.05 -9.52
CA ASP A 349 -10.53 22.31 -10.08
C ASP A 349 -11.57 23.02 -10.97
N GLN A 350 -12.50 22.27 -11.58
CA GLN A 350 -13.62 22.79 -12.38
C GLN A 350 -14.85 23.14 -11.52
N GLY A 351 -14.78 22.96 -10.20
CA GLY A 351 -15.85 23.34 -9.27
C GLY A 351 -16.89 22.24 -8.98
N PHE A 352 -16.66 21.01 -9.42
CA PHE A 352 -17.51 19.88 -9.04
C PHE A 352 -17.37 19.55 -7.55
N THR A 353 -18.50 19.18 -6.95
CA THR A 353 -18.59 18.71 -5.56
C THR A 353 -18.13 17.25 -5.44
N TYR A 354 -17.83 16.80 -4.21
CA TYR A 354 -17.29 15.45 -4.01
C TYR A 354 -18.30 14.35 -4.34
N ASP A 355 -19.59 14.57 -4.11
CA ASP A 355 -20.67 13.66 -4.47
C ASP A 355 -20.87 13.58 -5.99
N GLU A 356 -20.73 14.70 -6.72
CA GLU A 356 -20.72 14.70 -8.19
C GLU A 356 -19.52 13.92 -8.76
N ILE A 357 -18.34 14.08 -8.16
CA ILE A 357 -17.13 13.34 -8.55
C ILE A 357 -17.35 11.83 -8.34
N LEU A 358 -17.84 11.43 -7.17
CA LEU A 358 -18.11 10.02 -6.86
C LEU A 358 -19.19 9.43 -7.78
N SER A 359 -20.28 10.16 -7.98
CA SER A 359 -21.36 9.77 -8.89
C SER A 359 -20.87 9.54 -10.32
N HIS A 360 -19.98 10.42 -10.81
CA HIS A 360 -19.37 10.27 -12.14
C HIS A 360 -18.58 8.96 -12.27
N TYR A 361 -17.71 8.65 -11.32
CA TYR A 361 -16.82 7.48 -11.40
C TYR A 361 -17.47 6.15 -11.01
N TYR A 362 -18.54 6.19 -10.22
CA TYR A 362 -19.19 5.00 -9.66
C TYR A 362 -20.64 4.87 -10.13
N GLY A 363 -20.92 5.13 -11.40
CA GLY A 363 -22.19 4.78 -12.04
C GLY A 363 -23.43 5.41 -11.41
N GLY A 364 -23.32 6.64 -10.90
CA GLY A 364 -24.41 7.37 -10.26
C GLY A 364 -24.59 7.12 -8.77
N LEU A 365 -23.69 6.34 -8.14
CA LEU A 365 -23.72 6.14 -6.69
C LEU A 365 -23.37 7.44 -5.96
N THR A 366 -24.16 7.80 -4.96
CA THR A 366 -23.96 8.98 -4.11
C THR A 366 -23.56 8.56 -2.69
N PRO A 367 -22.83 9.42 -1.95
CA PRO A 367 -22.50 9.17 -0.55
C PRO A 367 -23.76 9.03 0.33
N GLU A 368 -23.76 8.03 1.20
CA GLU A 368 -24.80 7.79 2.20
C GLU A 368 -24.14 7.38 3.52
N VAL A 369 -24.80 7.63 4.65
CA VAL A 369 -24.31 7.14 5.95
C VAL A 369 -24.48 5.63 6.03
N GLY A 370 -23.36 4.91 6.07
CA GLY A 370 -23.33 3.45 6.12
C GLY A 370 -23.09 2.88 7.52
N ALA A 371 -23.48 1.62 7.72
CA ALA A 371 -23.11 0.87 8.90
C ALA A 371 -21.63 0.48 8.83
N LEU A 372 -20.83 1.01 9.76
CA LEU A 372 -19.39 0.82 9.80
C LEU A 372 -18.94 0.29 11.16
N PRO A 373 -17.89 -0.53 11.22
CA PRO A 373 -17.31 -0.95 12.48
C PRO A 373 -16.61 0.22 13.16
N GLU A 374 -16.60 0.21 14.49
CA GLU A 374 -15.94 1.24 15.29
C GLU A 374 -14.42 1.24 15.09
N PHE A 375 -13.83 0.05 14.98
CA PHE A 375 -12.38 -0.14 14.86
C PHE A 375 -12.00 -0.94 13.62
N VAL A 376 -10.82 -0.63 13.10
CA VAL A 376 -10.16 -1.30 11.97
C VAL A 376 -8.85 -1.88 12.44
N ARG A 377 -8.55 -3.11 12.03
CA ARG A 377 -7.26 -3.77 12.26
C ARG A 377 -6.44 -3.74 10.97
N ILE A 378 -5.32 -3.02 10.98
CA ILE A 378 -4.51 -2.73 9.80
C ILE A 378 -3.27 -3.62 9.82
N GLY A 379 -3.13 -4.52 8.86
CA GLY A 379 -1.94 -5.37 8.71
C GLY A 379 -0.76 -4.56 8.18
N LEU A 380 0.23 -4.32 9.04
CA LEU A 380 1.45 -3.58 8.73
C LEU A 380 2.57 -4.50 8.20
N ALA A 381 2.63 -5.73 8.70
CA ALA A 381 3.58 -6.77 8.27
C ALA A 381 2.97 -8.17 8.46
N ASP A 382 3.42 -9.11 7.64
CA ASP A 382 3.12 -10.53 7.76
C ASP A 382 4.36 -11.39 7.45
N ASP A 383 4.33 -12.67 7.86
CA ASP A 383 5.38 -13.67 7.61
C ASP A 383 6.80 -13.31 8.11
N GLU A 384 6.90 -12.40 9.09
CA GLU A 384 8.17 -11.94 9.63
C GLU A 384 8.79 -12.95 10.59
N ARG A 385 10.12 -13.02 10.67
CA ARG A 385 10.81 -13.82 11.70
C ARG A 385 11.07 -13.02 12.98
N ALA A 386 11.26 -11.72 12.82
CA ALA A 386 11.49 -10.79 13.91
C ALA A 386 10.97 -9.41 13.53
N LEU A 387 10.54 -8.65 14.52
CA LEU A 387 10.10 -7.25 14.38
C LEU A 387 10.92 -6.39 15.33
N THR A 388 11.28 -5.19 14.89
CA THR A 388 11.81 -4.15 15.78
C THR A 388 10.84 -2.99 15.81
N ILE A 389 10.35 -2.65 17.00
CA ILE A 389 9.51 -1.48 17.25
C ILE A 389 10.30 -0.50 18.12
N VAL A 390 10.28 0.77 17.78
CA VAL A 390 10.89 1.83 18.58
C VAL A 390 9.79 2.67 19.21
N ALA A 391 9.78 2.78 20.54
CA ALA A 391 8.88 3.68 21.25
C ALA A 391 9.61 4.97 21.62
N ASP A 392 9.01 6.13 21.36
CA ASP A 392 9.59 7.43 21.78
C ASP A 392 9.24 7.83 23.23
N GLY A 393 8.34 7.08 23.85
CA GLY A 393 7.84 7.29 25.21
C GLY A 393 7.32 5.99 25.84
N PRO A 394 6.68 6.09 27.02
CA PRO A 394 6.16 4.92 27.73
C PRO A 394 4.96 4.28 27.02
N PHE A 395 4.84 2.97 27.12
CA PHE A 395 3.67 2.23 26.64
C PHE A 395 3.34 1.07 27.59
N GLU A 396 2.08 0.70 27.67
CA GLU A 396 1.67 -0.51 28.39
C GLU A 396 1.88 -1.73 27.48
N LEU A 397 2.62 -2.72 27.99
CA LEU A 397 2.81 -4.01 27.32
C LEU A 397 1.75 -4.99 27.84
N ARG A 398 0.97 -5.59 26.95
CA ARG A 398 -0.02 -6.62 27.30
C ARG A 398 0.25 -7.92 26.57
N ALA A 399 -0.01 -9.05 27.21
CA ALA A 399 0.02 -10.36 26.58
C ALA A 399 -1.35 -11.01 26.69
N ASN A 400 -1.92 -11.40 25.55
CA ASN A 400 -3.27 -11.98 25.47
C ASN A 400 -4.34 -11.15 26.25
N GLY A 401 -4.23 -9.82 26.18
CA GLY A 401 -5.11 -8.87 26.89
C GLY A 401 -4.76 -8.61 28.36
N ILE A 402 -3.77 -9.30 28.92
CA ILE A 402 -3.34 -9.12 30.32
C ILE A 402 -2.15 -8.16 30.36
N SER A 403 -2.26 -7.11 31.18
CA SER A 403 -1.16 -6.17 31.43
C SER A 403 0.06 -6.85 32.02
N LEU A 404 1.22 -6.65 31.40
CA LEU A 404 2.54 -7.05 31.89
C LEU A 404 3.29 -5.90 32.57
N GLY A 405 2.81 -4.66 32.43
CA GLY A 405 3.40 -3.46 32.98
C GLY A 405 3.67 -2.39 31.92
N VAL A 406 4.26 -1.26 32.35
CA VAL A 406 4.64 -0.15 31.47
C VAL A 406 6.11 -0.30 31.06
N GLY A 407 6.35 -0.41 29.76
CA GLY A 407 7.69 -0.43 29.17
C GLY A 407 8.23 0.99 28.94
N PRO A 408 9.54 1.23 29.09
CA PRO A 408 10.16 2.51 28.73
C PRO A 408 10.23 2.72 27.21
N ALA A 409 10.52 3.96 26.84
CA ALA A 409 10.98 4.32 25.51
C ALA A 409 12.22 3.50 25.11
N GLY A 410 12.45 3.35 23.80
CA GLY A 410 13.62 2.69 23.24
C GLY A 410 13.27 1.64 22.20
N ARG A 411 14.29 0.87 21.80
CA ARG A 411 14.21 -0.17 20.78
C ARG A 411 13.82 -1.51 21.41
N TRP A 412 12.67 -2.05 21.01
CA TRP A 412 12.14 -3.34 21.43
C TRP A 412 12.20 -4.34 20.27
N GLU A 413 12.67 -5.55 20.53
CA GLU A 413 12.72 -6.62 19.54
C GLU A 413 11.76 -7.76 19.90
N PHE A 414 11.03 -8.24 18.91
CA PHE A 414 10.10 -9.35 19.01
C PHE A 414 10.58 -10.45 18.07
N ARG A 415 10.70 -11.68 18.55
CA ARG A 415 11.14 -12.83 17.74
C ARG A 415 10.12 -13.94 17.80
N ALA A 416 9.79 -14.51 16.64
CA ALA A 416 9.03 -15.75 16.60
C ALA A 416 9.88 -16.88 17.20
N VAL A 417 9.27 -17.64 18.10
CA VAL A 417 9.87 -18.80 18.75
C VAL A 417 8.84 -19.92 18.80
N SER A 418 9.27 -21.14 19.08
CA SER A 418 8.38 -22.30 19.15
C SER A 418 7.27 -22.06 20.18
N GLY A 419 6.03 -21.94 19.71
CA GLY A 419 4.86 -21.75 20.57
C GLY A 419 4.64 -20.33 21.11
N GLY A 420 5.22 -19.29 20.51
CA GLY A 420 4.84 -17.89 20.82
C GLY A 420 5.89 -16.85 20.45
N ILE A 421 5.93 -15.76 21.24
CA ILE A 421 6.75 -14.58 20.99
C ILE A 421 7.77 -14.40 22.12
N ALA A 422 9.04 -14.21 21.76
CA ALA A 422 10.07 -13.72 22.66
C ALA A 422 10.19 -12.20 22.54
N VAL A 423 10.19 -11.49 23.68
CA VAL A 423 10.34 -10.03 23.76
C VAL A 423 11.71 -9.68 24.35
N VAL A 424 12.44 -8.80 23.67
CA VAL A 424 13.73 -8.27 24.13
C VAL A 424 13.56 -6.76 24.36
N PRO A 425 13.66 -6.29 25.62
CA PRO A 425 13.57 -4.87 25.95
C PRO A 425 14.86 -4.10 25.55
N PRO A 426 14.84 -2.75 25.56
CA PRO A 426 16.02 -1.92 25.32
C PRO A 426 17.15 -2.21 26.31
N GLU A 427 18.42 -2.11 25.87
CA GLU A 427 19.60 -2.43 26.69
C GLU A 427 19.67 -1.64 28.01
N GLU A 428 19.21 -0.39 28.05
CA GLU A 428 19.20 0.45 29.26
C GLU A 428 18.20 -0.03 30.32
N ALA A 429 17.14 -0.75 29.93
CA ALA A 429 16.18 -1.34 30.87
C ALA A 429 16.76 -2.58 31.60
N ALA A 430 17.80 -3.22 31.05
CA ALA A 430 18.47 -4.35 31.68
C ALA A 430 19.49 -3.93 32.76
N ALA A 431 19.94 -2.67 32.76
CA ALA A 431 20.98 -2.15 33.65
C ALA A 431 20.45 -1.60 34.99
N GLY A 432 19.13 -1.57 35.20
CA GLY A 432 18.49 -1.13 36.46
C GLY A 432 18.61 -2.11 37.64
N GLN A 433 19.52 -3.09 37.60
CA GLN A 433 19.82 -3.94 38.75
C GLN A 433 20.64 -3.13 39.77
N GLY A 434 19.96 -2.62 40.80
CA GLY A 434 20.60 -2.00 41.96
C GLY A 434 21.70 -2.89 42.57
N PRO A 435 22.67 -2.29 43.29
CA PRO A 435 23.90 -2.96 43.69
C PRO A 435 23.62 -4.25 44.45
N ALA A 436 24.25 -5.34 44.01
CA ALA A 436 24.19 -6.64 44.65
C ALA A 436 24.51 -6.50 46.14
N VAL A 437 23.55 -6.83 47.00
CA VAL A 437 23.78 -6.99 48.44
C VAL A 437 24.71 -8.19 48.63
N LEU A 438 26.01 -7.90 48.71
CA LEU A 438 27.01 -8.86 49.17
C LEU A 438 26.73 -9.17 50.64
N ARG A 439 26.04 -10.29 50.90
CA ARG A 439 25.94 -10.87 52.25
C ARG A 439 27.34 -11.32 52.69
N ARG A 440 28.07 -10.44 53.40
CA ARG A 440 29.25 -10.83 54.17
C ARG A 440 28.83 -11.80 55.28
N LYS A 441 29.25 -13.06 55.19
CA LYS A 441 29.30 -13.97 56.34
C LYS A 441 30.46 -13.55 57.24
N TRP A 442 30.18 -13.28 58.51
CA TRP A 442 31.20 -13.18 59.55
C TRP A 442 31.67 -14.59 59.94
N PRO A 443 32.98 -14.88 59.99
CA PRO A 443 33.48 -16.15 60.49
C PRO A 443 33.45 -16.17 62.03
N ARG A 444 33.28 -17.36 62.59
CA ARG A 444 33.82 -17.69 63.92
C ARG A 444 35.25 -18.16 63.74
#